data_AF-A0A0E3QM90-F1
#
_entry.id   AF-A0A0E3QM90-F1
#
_cell.length_a   1.000
_cell.length_b   1.000
_cell.length_c   1.000
_cell.angle_alpha   90.00
_cell.angle_beta   90.00
_cell.angle_gamma   90.00
#
_symmetry.space_group_name_H-M   'P 1'
#
loop_
_entity.id
_entity.type
_entity.pdbx_description
1 polymer ?
#
loop_
_entity_poly.entity_id
_entity_poly.type
_entity_poly.pdbx_seq_one_letter_code
_entity_poly.pdbx_strand_id
1 'polypeptide(L)'
;MFSKKEDKMVNLGFNSVRERFDEGVNKALSCLTEIGIGYVNERKEPEAEKTVVSIKEIGKAAARQGMENAAVNAIQALEKLLQCSMEQNMQETNVRVLLSFGAIGKTAAKQQMEMAAKLAASVLGRSGNTAALLNKERETIAVIIGLGEIGKAIAGVKVPDFSENAAICISCLGDIGKLTAQKNLEEAAVGIELMLQEMAAAAMKENLQNTVINIASSIEEVGKKVEDENMESAILQAASALQTIVSNSGNRYLNDASIAAKIALESFNELDIINDEANIKKIEAIRETMRALWVDSK
;
A
#
# COMPACT_ATOMS: atom_id res chain seq x y z
N MET A 1 -18.83 7.11 28.12
CA MET A 1 -20.22 7.13 27.61
C MET A 1 -20.24 7.85 26.26
N PHE A 2 -19.85 7.18 25.16
CA PHE A 2 -19.84 7.80 23.81
C PHE A 2 -20.33 6.92 22.64
N SER A 3 -20.80 5.66 22.84
CA SER A 3 -21.23 4.81 21.71
C SER A 3 -22.44 5.36 20.92
N LYS A 4 -23.45 5.96 21.57
CA LYS A 4 -24.66 6.45 20.86
C LYS A 4 -24.38 7.58 19.87
N LYS A 5 -23.38 8.43 20.13
CA LYS A 5 -23.02 9.56 19.24
C LYS A 5 -22.24 9.04 18.04
N GLU A 6 -21.27 8.15 18.27
CA GLU A 6 -20.51 7.48 17.23
C GLU A 6 -21.43 6.70 16.30
N ASP A 7 -22.29 5.81 16.83
CA ASP A 7 -23.25 5.02 16.07
C ASP A 7 -24.17 5.90 15.20
N LYS A 8 -24.62 7.05 15.74
CA LYS A 8 -25.43 8.01 14.98
C LYS A 8 -24.67 8.63 13.81
N MET A 9 -23.40 8.96 13.98
CA MET A 9 -22.57 9.55 12.93
C MET A 9 -22.19 8.52 11.86
N VAL A 10 -21.93 7.27 12.26
CA VAL A 10 -21.74 6.16 11.31
C VAL A 10 -22.97 5.99 10.42
N ASN A 11 -24.16 5.92 11.02
CA ASN A 11 -25.41 5.82 10.27
C ASN A 11 -25.66 7.03 9.37
N LEU A 12 -25.37 8.25 9.85
CA LEU A 12 -25.45 9.47 9.04
C LEU A 12 -24.52 9.38 7.83
N GLY A 13 -23.28 8.94 8.01
CA GLY A 13 -22.29 8.80 6.94
C GLY A 13 -22.77 7.84 5.85
N PHE A 14 -23.21 6.64 6.23
CA PHE A 14 -23.71 5.67 5.25
C PHE A 14 -25.00 6.12 4.55
N ASN A 15 -25.95 6.72 5.27
CA ASN A 15 -27.17 7.24 4.64
C ASN A 15 -26.85 8.37 3.67
N SER A 16 -25.94 9.27 4.04
CA SER A 16 -25.51 10.36 3.17
C SER A 16 -24.80 9.84 1.91
N VAL A 17 -23.99 8.79 2.01
CA VAL A 17 -23.41 8.12 0.83
C VAL A 17 -24.49 7.51 -0.07
N ARG A 18 -25.52 6.88 0.51
CA ARG A 18 -26.66 6.32 -0.26
C ARG A 18 -27.45 7.40 -0.99
N GLU A 19 -27.66 8.54 -0.32
CA GLU A 19 -28.36 9.71 -0.84
C GLU A 19 -27.48 10.58 -1.74
N ARG A 20 -26.18 10.24 -1.89
CA ARG A 20 -25.17 11.04 -2.61
C ARG A 20 -25.07 12.48 -2.11
N PHE A 21 -25.19 12.66 -0.80
CA PHE A 21 -25.16 13.94 -0.13
C PHE A 21 -23.79 14.20 0.51
N ASP A 22 -22.87 14.83 -0.24
CA ASP A 22 -21.48 15.06 0.20
C ASP A 22 -21.38 15.78 1.54
N GLU A 23 -22.20 16.80 1.77
CA GLU A 23 -22.15 17.59 3.01
C GLU A 23 -22.51 16.75 4.25
N GLY A 24 -23.45 15.81 4.09
CA GLY A 24 -23.80 14.86 5.15
C GLY A 24 -22.66 13.88 5.44
N VAL A 25 -21.94 13.43 4.41
CA VAL A 25 -20.74 12.59 4.57
C VAL A 25 -19.65 13.38 5.28
N ASN A 26 -19.37 14.61 4.86
CA ASN A 26 -18.35 15.47 5.46
C ASN A 26 -18.62 15.74 6.93
N LYS A 27 -19.87 16.02 7.28
CA LYS A 27 -20.29 16.20 8.67
C LYS A 27 -20.06 14.93 9.50
N ALA A 28 -20.42 13.76 8.98
CA ALA A 28 -20.18 12.49 9.65
C ALA A 28 -18.69 12.24 9.86
N LEU A 29 -17.88 12.41 8.82
CA LEU A 29 -16.42 12.23 8.87
C LEU A 29 -15.75 13.18 9.85
N SER A 30 -16.13 14.47 9.85
CA SER A 30 -15.59 15.46 10.78
C SER A 30 -15.89 15.07 12.24
N CYS A 31 -17.14 14.74 12.55
CA CYS A 31 -17.52 14.30 13.90
C CYS A 31 -16.84 12.99 14.32
N LEU A 32 -16.70 12.02 13.42
CA LEU A 32 -15.98 10.77 13.72
C LEU A 32 -14.49 11.04 13.95
N THR A 33 -13.89 11.96 13.19
CA THR A 33 -12.48 12.35 13.40
C THR A 33 -12.28 12.95 14.80
N GLU A 34 -13.14 13.87 15.22
CA GLU A 34 -13.08 14.45 16.58
C GLU A 34 -13.23 13.39 17.67
N ILE A 35 -14.17 12.44 17.50
CA ILE A 35 -14.36 11.33 18.43
C ILE A 35 -13.10 10.46 18.50
N GLY A 36 -12.54 10.09 17.35
CA GLY A 36 -11.35 9.26 17.26
C GLY A 36 -10.11 9.93 17.86
N ILE A 37 -9.92 11.23 17.64
CA ILE A 37 -8.85 12.02 18.28
C ILE A 37 -9.05 12.03 19.80
N GLY A 38 -10.30 12.14 20.28
CA GLY A 38 -10.62 11.99 21.70
C GLY A 38 -10.16 10.64 22.26
N TYR A 39 -10.46 9.54 21.56
CA TYR A 39 -10.00 8.20 21.96
C TYR A 39 -8.48 8.07 21.94
N VAL A 40 -7.80 8.62 20.93
CA VAL A 40 -6.33 8.63 20.85
C VAL A 40 -5.71 9.38 22.02
N ASN A 41 -6.23 10.58 22.33
CA ASN A 41 -5.75 11.38 23.46
C ASN A 41 -5.98 10.71 24.82
N GLU A 42 -7.08 9.97 24.95
CA GLU A 42 -7.40 9.15 26.12
C GLU A 42 -6.70 7.78 26.11
N ARG A 43 -5.90 7.47 25.07
CA ARG A 43 -5.20 6.19 24.86
C ARG A 43 -6.11 4.98 24.85
N LYS A 44 -7.32 5.15 24.31
CA LYS A 44 -8.33 4.11 24.11
C LYS A 44 -8.17 3.49 22.72
N GLU A 45 -7.14 2.67 22.57
CA GLU A 45 -6.75 2.06 21.29
C GLU A 45 -7.87 1.25 20.62
N PRO A 46 -8.62 0.37 21.32
CA PRO A 46 -9.71 -0.39 20.71
C PRO A 46 -10.84 0.51 20.18
N GLU A 47 -11.16 1.61 20.86
CA GLU A 47 -12.17 2.57 20.43
C GLU A 47 -11.70 3.45 19.28
N ALA A 48 -10.45 3.92 19.32
CA ALA A 48 -9.82 4.63 18.20
C ALA A 48 -9.83 3.76 16.93
N GLU A 49 -9.44 2.49 17.05
CA GLU A 49 -9.49 1.51 15.96
C GLU A 49 -10.90 1.34 15.36
N LYS A 50 -11.94 1.29 16.19
CA LYS A 50 -13.35 1.22 15.70
C LYS A 50 -13.76 2.47 14.94
N THR A 51 -13.31 3.64 15.40
CA THR A 51 -13.55 4.90 14.68
C THR A 51 -12.84 4.91 13.33
N VAL A 52 -11.59 4.43 13.26
CA VAL A 52 -10.83 4.27 12.02
C VAL A 52 -11.56 3.35 11.05
N VAL A 53 -12.07 2.19 11.51
CA VAL A 53 -12.86 1.25 10.68
C VAL A 53 -14.12 1.93 10.15
N SER A 54 -14.81 2.72 10.97
CA SER A 54 -16.01 3.42 10.55
C SER A 54 -15.74 4.44 9.44
N ILE A 55 -14.68 5.25 9.59
CA ILE A 55 -14.24 6.20 8.56
C ILE A 55 -13.81 5.46 7.28
N LYS A 56 -13.05 4.36 7.42
CA LYS A 56 -12.63 3.49 6.31
C LYS A 56 -13.84 3.00 5.49
N GLU A 57 -14.86 2.46 6.15
CA GLU A 57 -16.02 1.91 5.45
C GLU A 57 -16.91 2.99 4.80
N ILE A 58 -17.03 4.17 5.42
CA ILE A 58 -17.67 5.32 4.77
C ILE A 58 -16.88 5.74 3.53
N GLY A 59 -15.56 5.87 3.62
CA GLY A 59 -14.69 6.23 2.50
C GLY A 59 -14.74 5.22 1.36
N LYS A 60 -14.71 3.91 1.67
CA LYS A 60 -14.90 2.83 0.68
C LYS A 60 -16.29 2.89 0.03
N ALA A 61 -17.34 3.15 0.81
CA ALA A 61 -18.68 3.28 0.28
C ALA A 61 -18.82 4.49 -0.66
N ALA A 62 -18.25 5.64 -0.28
CA ALA A 62 -18.18 6.83 -1.12
C ALA A 62 -17.44 6.55 -2.43
N ALA A 63 -16.28 5.89 -2.35
CA ALA A 63 -15.51 5.49 -3.52
C ALA A 63 -16.31 4.57 -4.46
N ARG A 64 -17.00 3.55 -3.92
CA ARG A 64 -17.87 2.68 -4.74
C ARG A 64 -19.01 3.45 -5.44
N GLN A 65 -19.48 4.55 -4.85
CA GLN A 65 -20.61 5.32 -5.36
C GLN A 65 -20.23 6.44 -6.34
N GLY A 66 -18.95 6.60 -6.69
CA GLY A 66 -18.53 7.70 -7.55
C GLY A 66 -18.30 9.02 -6.80
N MET A 67 -18.38 9.04 -5.47
CA MET A 67 -18.26 10.26 -4.66
C MET A 67 -16.79 10.55 -4.32
N GLU A 68 -16.02 11.04 -5.30
CA GLU A 68 -14.57 11.24 -5.16
C GLU A 68 -14.18 12.21 -4.04
N ASN A 69 -14.88 13.34 -3.92
CA ASN A 69 -14.63 14.32 -2.84
C ASN A 69 -14.85 13.72 -1.46
N ALA A 70 -15.92 12.93 -1.28
CA ALA A 70 -16.19 12.24 -0.02
C ALA A 70 -15.12 11.17 0.30
N ALA A 71 -14.61 10.46 -0.71
CA ALA A 71 -13.49 9.52 -0.53
C ALA A 71 -12.19 10.25 -0.14
N VAL A 72 -11.89 11.39 -0.78
CA VAL A 72 -10.77 12.28 -0.42
C VAL A 72 -10.89 12.74 1.03
N ASN A 73 -12.08 13.21 1.45
CA ASN A 73 -12.30 13.69 2.81
C ASN A 73 -12.17 12.57 3.85
N ALA A 74 -12.51 11.33 3.50
CA ALA A 74 -12.27 10.18 4.38
C ALA A 74 -10.77 9.89 4.56
N ILE A 75 -9.97 10.02 3.49
CA ILE A 75 -8.50 9.90 3.58
C ILE A 75 -7.93 11.02 4.46
N GLN A 76 -8.37 12.27 4.30
CA GLN A 76 -7.91 13.39 5.13
C GLN A 76 -8.30 13.24 6.60
N ALA A 77 -9.49 12.71 6.88
CA ALA A 77 -9.95 12.39 8.24
C ALA A 77 -9.03 11.36 8.90
N LEU A 78 -8.67 10.30 8.17
CA LEU A 78 -7.73 9.28 8.62
C LEU A 78 -6.30 9.84 8.79
N GLU A 79 -5.82 10.73 7.92
CA GLU A 79 -4.50 11.36 8.06
C GLU A 79 -4.37 12.15 9.37
N LYS A 80 -5.43 12.87 9.78
CA LYS A 80 -5.46 13.55 11.09
C LYS A 80 -5.38 12.56 12.25
N LEU A 81 -6.08 11.43 12.16
CA LEU A 81 -6.01 10.38 13.19
C LEU A 81 -4.62 9.76 13.26
N LEU A 82 -3.99 9.47 12.11
CA LEU A 82 -2.64 8.93 12.04
C LEU A 82 -1.64 9.87 12.72
N GLN A 83 -1.71 11.17 12.43
CA GLN A 83 -0.81 12.15 13.04
C GLN A 83 -0.90 12.11 14.57
N CYS A 84 -2.13 12.16 15.12
CA CYS A 84 -2.34 12.08 16.56
C CYS A 84 -1.90 10.73 17.15
N SER A 85 -2.18 9.61 16.48
CA SER A 85 -1.87 8.28 17.01
C SER A 85 -0.36 7.98 16.96
N MET A 86 0.36 8.53 15.99
CA MET A 86 1.83 8.49 15.94
C MET A 86 2.46 9.25 17.12
N GLU A 87 1.95 10.44 17.46
CA GLU A 87 2.41 11.20 18.64
C GLU A 87 2.21 10.43 19.95
N GLN A 88 1.15 9.61 20.02
CA GLN A 88 0.85 8.76 21.18
C GLN A 88 1.46 7.36 21.11
N ASN A 89 2.22 7.02 20.05
CA ASN A 89 2.79 5.69 19.81
C ASN A 89 1.75 4.54 19.82
N MET A 90 0.53 4.78 19.32
CA MET A 90 -0.54 3.77 19.24
C MET A 90 -0.39 2.91 17.97
N GLN A 91 0.51 1.93 18.02
CA GLN A 91 0.96 1.16 16.86
C GLN A 91 -0.19 0.44 16.13
N GLU A 92 -1.15 -0.17 16.85
CA GLU A 92 -2.25 -0.89 16.20
C GLU A 92 -3.20 0.07 15.50
N THR A 93 -3.44 1.24 16.10
CA THR A 93 -4.19 2.33 15.44
C THR A 93 -3.45 2.81 14.20
N ASN A 94 -2.13 3.05 14.27
CA ASN A 94 -1.32 3.46 13.12
C ASN A 94 -1.44 2.46 11.97
N VAL A 95 -1.17 1.17 12.23
CA VAL A 95 -1.29 0.08 11.25
C VAL A 95 -2.69 0.06 10.63
N ARG A 96 -3.74 0.20 11.44
CA ARG A 96 -5.11 0.18 10.95
C ARG A 96 -5.45 1.38 10.07
N VAL A 97 -4.95 2.58 10.40
CA VAL A 97 -5.12 3.76 9.55
C VAL A 97 -4.40 3.58 8.20
N LEU A 98 -3.17 3.10 8.21
CA LEU A 98 -2.37 2.88 7.00
C LEU A 98 -3.05 1.88 6.05
N LEU A 99 -3.53 0.75 6.59
CA LEU A 99 -4.30 -0.22 5.81
C LEU A 99 -5.62 0.37 5.28
N SER A 100 -6.24 1.29 6.03
CA SER A 100 -7.47 1.97 5.61
C SER A 100 -7.24 2.89 4.40
N PHE A 101 -6.09 3.59 4.33
CA PHE A 101 -5.71 4.32 3.11
C PHE A 101 -5.62 3.39 1.90
N GLY A 102 -4.94 2.24 2.05
CA GLY A 102 -4.83 1.23 1.01
C GLY A 102 -6.21 0.73 0.53
N ALA A 103 -7.13 0.48 1.46
CA ALA A 103 -8.45 -0.05 1.14
C ALA A 103 -9.35 0.98 0.42
N ILE A 104 -9.33 2.24 0.84
CA ILE A 104 -10.04 3.33 0.15
C ILE A 104 -9.39 3.57 -1.21
N GLY A 105 -8.07 3.74 -1.27
CA GLY A 105 -7.30 4.00 -2.49
C GLY A 105 -7.48 2.90 -3.54
N LYS A 106 -7.46 1.63 -3.14
CA LYS A 106 -7.72 0.49 -4.05
C LYS A 106 -9.13 0.56 -4.63
N THR A 107 -10.11 0.91 -3.81
CA THR A 107 -11.51 1.02 -4.24
C THR A 107 -11.67 2.21 -5.20
N ALA A 108 -11.06 3.35 -4.87
CA ALA A 108 -10.99 4.53 -5.72
C ALA A 108 -10.34 4.22 -7.08
N ALA A 109 -9.20 3.55 -7.09
CA ALA A 109 -8.50 3.15 -8.31
C ALA A 109 -9.37 2.27 -9.22
N LYS A 110 -10.08 1.29 -8.66
CA LYS A 110 -11.03 0.45 -9.42
C LYS A 110 -12.18 1.25 -10.03
N GLN A 111 -12.58 2.34 -9.39
CA GLN A 111 -13.62 3.25 -9.85
C GLN A 111 -13.07 4.41 -10.68
N GLN A 112 -11.78 4.37 -11.04
CA GLN A 112 -11.10 5.42 -11.81
C GLN A 112 -11.16 6.81 -11.16
N MET A 113 -11.22 6.85 -9.83
CA MET A 113 -11.11 8.09 -9.04
C MET A 113 -9.65 8.47 -8.88
N GLU A 114 -9.14 9.26 -9.82
CA GLU A 114 -7.74 9.62 -9.91
C GLU A 114 -7.24 10.38 -8.69
N MET A 115 -7.99 11.37 -8.20
CA MET A 115 -7.58 12.20 -7.07
C MET A 115 -7.55 11.41 -5.76
N ALA A 116 -8.56 10.59 -5.51
CA ALA A 116 -8.63 9.80 -4.29
C ALA A 116 -7.54 8.70 -4.25
N ALA A 117 -7.30 8.02 -5.38
CA ALA A 117 -6.23 7.02 -5.47
C ALA A 117 -4.84 7.67 -5.34
N LYS A 118 -4.61 8.81 -6.01
CA LYS A 118 -3.37 9.59 -5.92
C LYS A 118 -3.09 10.07 -4.51
N LEU A 119 -4.10 10.60 -3.83
CA LEU A 119 -3.97 11.08 -2.46
C LEU A 119 -3.63 9.93 -1.51
N ALA A 120 -4.34 8.80 -1.59
CA ALA A 120 -4.06 7.63 -0.76
C ALA A 120 -2.61 7.14 -0.96
N ALA A 121 -2.16 7.00 -2.21
CA ALA A 121 -0.79 6.57 -2.52
C ALA A 121 0.26 7.58 -2.01
N SER A 122 0.01 8.88 -2.17
CA SER A 122 0.94 9.94 -1.75
C SER A 122 1.08 10.02 -0.22
N VAL A 123 -0.04 9.89 0.51
CA VAL A 123 -0.04 9.85 1.98
C VAL A 123 0.71 8.60 2.46
N LEU A 124 0.41 7.44 1.88
CA LEU A 124 1.11 6.19 2.17
C LEU A 124 2.61 6.29 1.91
N GLY A 125 3.05 6.86 0.78
CA GLY A 125 4.47 7.04 0.48
C GLY A 125 5.21 7.87 1.52
N ARG A 126 4.62 9.01 1.94
CA ARG A 126 5.20 9.83 3.01
C ARG A 126 5.25 9.07 4.34
N SER A 127 4.15 8.43 4.74
CA SER A 127 4.07 7.67 5.98
C SER A 127 5.02 6.47 5.99
N GLY A 128 5.21 5.79 4.87
CA GLY A 128 6.14 4.67 4.71
C GLY A 128 7.58 5.08 4.90
N ASN A 129 7.99 6.20 4.30
CA ASN A 129 9.33 6.75 4.50
C ASN A 129 9.55 7.09 5.98
N THR A 130 8.59 7.72 6.64
CA THR A 130 8.65 8.01 8.08
C THR A 130 8.73 6.73 8.91
N ALA A 131 7.88 5.74 8.65
CA ALA A 131 7.85 4.48 9.37
C ALA A 131 9.18 3.70 9.24
N ALA A 132 9.72 3.60 8.02
CA ALA A 132 11.01 2.97 7.77
C ALA A 132 12.15 3.70 8.51
N LEU A 133 12.21 5.03 8.42
CA LEU A 133 13.23 5.84 9.11
C LEU A 133 13.18 5.68 10.64
N LEU A 134 12.00 5.45 11.21
CA LEU A 134 11.76 5.23 12.63
C LEU A 134 11.83 3.75 13.05
N ASN A 135 12.25 2.85 12.16
CA ASN A 135 12.32 1.39 12.38
C ASN A 135 10.97 0.79 12.84
N LYS A 136 9.85 1.32 12.33
CA LYS A 136 8.49 0.83 12.60
C LYS A 136 8.08 -0.22 11.56
N GLU A 137 8.76 -1.37 11.54
CA GLU A 137 8.66 -2.38 10.47
C GLU A 137 7.21 -2.81 10.16
N ARG A 138 6.37 -3.02 11.18
CA ARG A 138 4.96 -3.41 10.97
C ARG A 138 4.11 -2.29 10.32
N GLU A 139 4.40 -1.02 10.64
CA GLU A 139 3.76 0.12 9.98
C GLU A 139 4.26 0.26 8.54
N THR A 140 5.56 0.04 8.30
CA THR A 140 6.14 -0.03 6.96
C THR A 140 5.47 -1.12 6.13
N ILE A 141 5.33 -2.34 6.64
CA ILE A 141 4.63 -3.44 5.95
C ILE A 141 3.18 -3.07 5.63
N ALA A 142 2.46 -2.41 6.55
CA ALA A 142 1.11 -1.94 6.29
C ALA A 142 1.03 -0.94 5.12
N VAL A 143 2.02 -0.04 5.02
CA VAL A 143 2.16 0.88 3.88
C VAL A 143 2.42 0.14 2.58
N ILE A 144 3.35 -0.82 2.60
CA ILE A 144 3.73 -1.61 1.44
C ILE A 144 2.52 -2.34 0.85
N ILE A 145 1.73 -3.00 1.72
CA ILE A 145 0.48 -3.65 1.34
C ILE A 145 -0.48 -2.62 0.70
N GLY A 146 -0.66 -1.47 1.34
CA GLY A 146 -1.56 -0.43 0.85
C GLY A 146 -1.18 0.08 -0.54
N LEU A 147 0.09 0.44 -0.75
CA LEU A 147 0.61 0.91 -2.04
C LEU A 147 0.51 -0.18 -3.11
N GLY A 148 0.92 -1.40 -2.80
CA GLY A 148 0.87 -2.50 -3.75
C GLY A 148 -0.56 -2.86 -4.16
N GLU A 149 -1.52 -2.84 -3.24
CA GLU A 149 -2.92 -3.12 -3.53
C GLU A 149 -3.59 -2.01 -4.36
N ILE A 150 -3.19 -0.74 -4.16
CA ILE A 150 -3.57 0.38 -5.04
C ILE A 150 -2.96 0.19 -6.42
N GLY A 151 -1.64 -0.03 -6.49
CA GLY A 151 -0.90 -0.23 -7.74
C GLY A 151 -1.44 -1.38 -8.58
N LYS A 152 -1.72 -2.53 -7.97
CA LYS A 152 -2.36 -3.68 -8.63
C LYS A 152 -3.75 -3.35 -9.17
N ALA A 153 -4.53 -2.56 -8.42
CA ALA A 153 -5.85 -2.15 -8.88
C ALA A 153 -5.77 -1.21 -10.09
N ILE A 154 -4.82 -0.28 -10.10
CA ILE A 154 -4.58 0.62 -11.24
C ILE A 154 -4.13 -0.20 -12.47
N ALA A 155 -3.13 -1.07 -12.29
CA ALA A 155 -2.59 -1.90 -13.35
C ALA A 155 -3.61 -2.91 -13.92
N GLY A 156 -4.65 -3.25 -13.15
CA GLY A 156 -5.73 -4.15 -13.56
C GLY A 156 -6.94 -3.47 -14.19
N VAL A 157 -6.94 -2.15 -14.33
CA VAL A 157 -7.93 -1.41 -15.13
C VAL A 157 -7.32 -1.17 -16.50
N LYS A 158 -8.14 -1.21 -17.56
CA LYS A 158 -7.70 -0.90 -18.93
C LYS A 158 -7.47 0.61 -19.09
N VAL A 159 -6.41 1.10 -18.46
CA VAL A 159 -5.88 2.47 -18.58
C VAL A 159 -4.84 2.53 -19.71
N PRO A 160 -4.40 3.74 -20.12
CA PRO A 160 -3.21 3.88 -20.97
C PRO A 160 -2.02 3.14 -20.34
N ASP A 161 -1.08 2.70 -21.18
CA ASP A 161 0.14 1.95 -20.81
C ASP A 161 0.96 2.59 -19.67
N PHE A 162 0.76 3.90 -19.45
CA PHE A 162 1.32 4.64 -18.33
C PHE A 162 0.22 5.41 -17.57
N SER A 163 0.10 5.13 -16.28
CA SER A 163 -0.74 5.88 -15.33
C SER A 163 0.15 6.59 -14.32
N GLU A 164 -0.06 7.90 -14.11
CA GLU A 164 0.65 8.68 -13.10
C GLU A 164 0.50 8.05 -11.70
N ASN A 165 -0.69 7.53 -11.38
CA ASN A 165 -0.95 6.88 -10.10
C ASN A 165 -0.20 5.56 -9.94
N ALA A 166 -0.01 4.79 -11.02
CA ALA A 166 0.82 3.59 -10.99
C ALA A 166 2.29 3.97 -10.75
N ALA A 167 2.77 5.01 -11.44
CA ALA A 167 4.13 5.52 -11.27
C ALA A 167 4.39 6.00 -9.83
N ILE A 168 3.41 6.67 -9.19
CA ILE A 168 3.51 7.07 -7.78
C ILE A 168 3.64 5.85 -6.87
N CYS A 169 2.81 4.80 -7.06
CA CYS A 169 2.91 3.60 -6.23
C CYS A 169 4.27 2.90 -6.39
N ILE A 170 4.76 2.79 -7.63
CA ILE A 170 6.07 2.19 -7.94
C ILE A 170 7.20 3.01 -7.29
N SER A 171 7.21 4.33 -7.50
CA SER A 171 8.22 5.22 -6.95
C SER A 171 8.23 5.19 -5.42
N CYS A 172 7.06 5.24 -4.79
CA CYS A 172 6.97 5.17 -3.32
C CYS A 172 7.46 3.83 -2.79
N LEU A 173 7.12 2.70 -3.43
CA LEU A 173 7.65 1.39 -3.05
C LEU A 173 9.18 1.33 -3.23
N GLY A 174 9.71 1.84 -4.34
CA GLY A 174 11.15 1.91 -4.58
C GLY A 174 11.90 2.74 -3.52
N ASP A 175 11.38 3.94 -3.19
CA ASP A 175 11.98 4.81 -2.17
C ASP A 175 11.92 4.18 -0.78
N ILE A 176 10.78 3.58 -0.41
CA ILE A 176 10.64 2.85 0.85
C ILE A 176 11.60 1.65 0.86
N GLY A 177 11.74 0.91 -0.24
CA GLY A 177 12.64 -0.23 -0.36
C GLY A 177 14.11 0.14 -0.11
N LYS A 178 14.56 1.26 -0.69
CA LYS A 178 15.90 1.81 -0.42
C LYS A 178 16.07 2.17 1.06
N LEU A 179 15.05 2.76 1.69
CA LEU A 179 15.09 3.09 3.11
C LEU A 179 15.05 1.85 4.01
N THR A 180 14.28 0.82 3.67
CA THR A 180 14.23 -0.44 4.44
C THR A 180 15.57 -1.15 4.39
N ALA A 181 16.25 -1.12 3.23
CA ALA A 181 17.62 -1.61 3.11
C ALA A 181 18.56 -0.87 4.07
N GLN A 182 18.63 0.45 3.96
CA GLN A 182 19.46 1.31 4.83
C GLN A 182 19.17 1.16 6.33
N LYS A 183 17.95 0.74 6.68
CA LYS A 183 17.50 0.56 8.06
C LYS A 183 17.52 -0.88 8.53
N ASN A 184 18.05 -1.80 7.72
CA ASN A 184 18.13 -3.21 8.05
C ASN A 184 16.76 -3.87 8.35
N LEU A 185 15.71 -3.42 7.67
CA LEU A 185 14.32 -3.92 7.80
C LEU A 185 14.03 -4.97 6.71
N GLU A 186 14.65 -6.15 6.84
CA GLU A 186 14.62 -7.17 5.79
C GLU A 186 13.21 -7.71 5.50
N GLU A 187 12.32 -7.83 6.49
CA GLU A 187 10.96 -8.34 6.22
C GLU A 187 10.16 -7.33 5.38
N ALA A 188 10.31 -6.04 5.68
CA ALA A 188 9.73 -4.98 4.87
C ALA A 188 10.34 -4.94 3.46
N ALA A 189 11.66 -5.12 3.32
CA ALA A 189 12.32 -5.16 2.02
C ALA A 189 11.80 -6.33 1.14
N VAL A 190 11.68 -7.55 1.71
CA VAL A 190 11.02 -8.68 1.04
C VAL A 190 9.59 -8.33 0.65
N GLY A 191 8.85 -7.65 1.53
CA GLY A 191 7.49 -7.19 1.26
C GLY A 191 7.38 -6.25 0.05
N ILE A 192 8.35 -5.34 -0.13
CA ILE A 192 8.43 -4.46 -1.30
C ILE A 192 8.50 -5.28 -2.58
N GLU A 193 9.43 -6.23 -2.63
CA GLU A 193 9.67 -7.06 -3.80
C GLU A 193 8.46 -7.95 -4.14
N LEU A 194 7.79 -8.49 -3.11
CA LEU A 194 6.54 -9.23 -3.29
C LEU A 194 5.45 -8.35 -3.92
N MET A 195 5.25 -7.14 -3.43
CA MET A 195 4.21 -6.25 -3.98
C MET A 195 4.55 -5.75 -5.37
N LEU A 196 5.80 -5.41 -5.65
CA LEU A 196 6.26 -5.05 -6.99
C LEU A 196 6.07 -6.21 -7.97
N GLN A 197 6.40 -7.45 -7.59
CA GLN A 197 6.13 -8.63 -8.41
C GLN A 197 4.63 -8.81 -8.71
N GLU A 198 3.75 -8.67 -7.70
CA GLU A 198 2.30 -8.78 -7.89
C GLU A 198 1.73 -7.66 -8.76
N MET A 199 2.27 -6.44 -8.65
CA MET A 199 1.96 -5.31 -9.54
C MET A 199 2.39 -5.59 -10.97
N ALA A 200 3.60 -6.13 -11.18
CA ALA A 200 4.08 -6.50 -12.51
C ALA A 200 3.20 -7.59 -13.13
N ALA A 201 2.77 -8.57 -12.35
CA ALA A 201 1.85 -9.60 -12.82
C ALA A 201 0.51 -9.01 -13.29
N ALA A 202 -0.04 -8.03 -12.55
CA ALA A 202 -1.25 -7.31 -12.95
C ALA A 202 -1.01 -6.49 -14.23
N ALA A 203 0.09 -5.74 -14.32
CA ALA A 203 0.45 -4.92 -15.47
C ALA A 203 0.69 -5.76 -16.73
N MET A 204 1.40 -6.90 -16.61
CA MET A 204 1.60 -7.85 -17.71
C MET A 204 0.27 -8.45 -18.19
N LYS A 205 -0.69 -8.67 -17.29
CA LYS A 205 -2.01 -9.19 -17.67
C LYS A 205 -2.73 -8.26 -18.65
N GLU A 206 -2.60 -6.96 -18.43
CA GLU A 206 -3.19 -5.89 -19.25
C GLU A 206 -2.25 -5.36 -20.34
N ASN A 207 -1.09 -6.00 -20.55
CA ASN A 207 -0.06 -5.64 -21.53
C ASN A 207 0.52 -4.22 -21.36
N LEU A 208 0.68 -3.76 -20.12
CA LEU A 208 1.22 -2.44 -19.81
C LEU A 208 2.76 -2.47 -19.79
N GLN A 209 3.38 -2.48 -20.98
CA GLN A 209 4.82 -2.59 -21.17
C GLN A 209 5.63 -1.55 -20.37
N ASN A 210 5.29 -0.26 -20.48
CA ASN A 210 6.04 0.79 -19.79
C ASN A 210 5.92 0.69 -18.27
N THR A 211 4.74 0.29 -17.78
CA THR A 211 4.54 0.04 -16.35
C THR A 211 5.40 -1.13 -15.86
N VAL A 212 5.49 -2.23 -16.61
CA VAL A 212 6.34 -3.38 -16.25
C VAL A 212 7.83 -3.01 -16.26
N ILE A 213 8.28 -2.20 -17.23
CA ILE A 213 9.66 -1.70 -17.28
C ILE A 213 9.99 -0.91 -16.00
N ASN A 214 9.13 0.03 -15.61
CA ASN A 214 9.35 0.84 -14.40
C ASN A 214 9.37 -0.01 -13.13
N ILE A 215 8.54 -1.06 -13.07
CA ILE A 215 8.55 -2.00 -11.96
C ILE A 215 9.88 -2.78 -11.93
N ALA A 216 10.36 -3.27 -13.08
CA ALA A 216 11.64 -3.97 -13.17
C ALA A 216 12.81 -3.08 -12.72
N SER A 217 12.82 -1.81 -13.15
CA SER A 217 13.83 -0.83 -12.68
C SER A 217 13.74 -0.58 -11.17
N SER A 218 12.53 -0.47 -10.62
CA SER A 218 12.36 -0.31 -9.17
C SER A 218 12.86 -1.54 -8.39
N ILE A 219 12.61 -2.75 -8.88
CA ILE A 219 13.11 -4.00 -8.29
C ILE A 219 14.64 -4.02 -8.34
N GLU A 220 15.24 -3.63 -9.46
CA GLU A 220 16.70 -3.56 -9.61
C GLU A 220 17.33 -2.58 -8.59
N GLU A 221 16.77 -1.38 -8.48
CA GLU A 221 17.29 -0.34 -7.58
C GLU A 221 17.17 -0.73 -6.11
N VAL A 222 16.06 -1.34 -5.70
CA VAL A 222 15.87 -1.86 -4.33
C VAL A 222 16.80 -3.05 -4.09
N GLY A 223 16.81 -4.01 -5.03
CA GLY A 223 17.69 -5.18 -5.03
C GLY A 223 19.17 -4.83 -4.78
N LYS A 224 19.72 -3.84 -5.49
CA LYS A 224 21.09 -3.37 -5.28
C LYS A 224 21.33 -2.79 -3.89
N LYS A 225 20.31 -2.13 -3.31
CA LYS A 225 20.42 -1.59 -1.94
C LYS A 225 20.33 -2.66 -0.86
N VAL A 226 19.51 -3.68 -1.07
CA VAL A 226 19.45 -4.80 -0.13
C VAL A 226 20.68 -5.71 -0.25
N GLU A 227 21.32 -5.74 -1.42
CA GLU A 227 22.63 -6.36 -1.65
C GLU A 227 23.75 -5.65 -0.87
N ASP A 228 23.84 -4.31 -0.97
CA ASP A 228 24.81 -3.50 -0.19
C ASP A 228 24.77 -3.83 1.32
N GLU A 229 23.60 -4.25 1.83
CA GLU A 229 23.32 -4.53 3.25
C GLU A 229 23.20 -6.04 3.58
N ASN A 230 23.51 -6.94 2.63
CA ASN A 230 23.48 -8.41 2.80
C ASN A 230 22.14 -9.02 3.24
N MET A 231 21.02 -8.51 2.73
CA MET A 231 19.68 -9.05 3.00
C MET A 231 19.33 -10.19 2.04
N GLU A 232 19.84 -11.39 2.30
CA GLU A 232 19.74 -12.56 1.42
C GLU A 232 18.31 -12.88 0.96
N SER A 233 17.33 -12.82 1.87
CA SER A 233 15.93 -13.12 1.51
C SER A 233 15.35 -12.07 0.55
N ALA A 234 15.72 -10.80 0.72
CA ALA A 234 15.25 -9.72 -0.15
C ALA A 234 15.92 -9.79 -1.53
N ILE A 235 17.22 -10.07 -1.58
CA ILE A 235 17.98 -10.30 -2.83
C ILE A 235 17.36 -11.46 -3.63
N LEU A 236 17.12 -12.60 -2.95
CA LEU A 236 16.53 -13.78 -3.58
C LEU A 236 15.12 -13.48 -4.12
N GLN A 237 14.32 -12.71 -3.38
CA GLN A 237 12.99 -12.32 -3.81
C GLN A 237 13.02 -11.30 -4.97
N ALA A 238 13.96 -10.35 -5.01
CA ALA A 238 14.17 -9.43 -6.13
C ALA A 238 14.54 -10.18 -7.43
N ALA A 239 15.52 -11.09 -7.35
CA ALA A 239 15.91 -11.94 -8.48
C ALA A 239 14.74 -12.81 -8.98
N SER A 240 13.98 -13.41 -8.05
CA SER A 240 12.77 -14.20 -8.35
C SER A 240 11.68 -13.36 -9.04
N ALA A 241 11.47 -12.11 -8.59
CA ALA A 241 10.51 -11.19 -9.19
C ALA A 241 10.90 -10.83 -10.64
N LEU A 242 12.17 -10.52 -10.89
CA LEU A 242 12.69 -10.24 -12.24
C LEU A 242 12.60 -11.47 -13.15
N GLN A 243 12.97 -12.65 -12.66
CA GLN A 243 12.83 -13.90 -13.41
C GLN A 243 11.37 -14.18 -13.79
N THR A 244 10.43 -13.87 -12.89
CA THR A 244 8.99 -13.95 -13.13
C THR A 244 8.55 -12.98 -14.24
N ILE A 245 9.10 -11.76 -14.26
CA ILE A 245 8.83 -10.78 -15.32
C ILE A 245 9.37 -11.30 -16.65
N VAL A 246 10.63 -11.72 -16.74
CA VAL A 246 11.24 -12.28 -17.96
C VAL A 246 10.39 -13.41 -18.54
N SER A 247 10.03 -14.39 -17.69
CA SER A 247 9.32 -15.59 -18.13
C SER A 247 7.89 -15.31 -18.62
N ASN A 248 7.19 -14.34 -17.99
CA ASN A 248 5.80 -14.03 -18.32
C ASN A 248 5.64 -12.98 -19.42
N SER A 249 6.60 -12.05 -19.54
CA SER A 249 6.59 -11.00 -20.56
C SER A 249 6.90 -11.56 -21.95
N GLY A 250 7.82 -12.50 -22.07
CA GLY A 250 8.14 -13.19 -23.33
C GLY A 250 6.95 -13.93 -23.95
N ASN A 251 6.04 -14.42 -23.12
CA ASN A 251 4.81 -15.09 -23.56
C ASN A 251 3.69 -14.13 -24.00
N ARG A 252 3.86 -12.82 -23.78
CA ARG A 252 2.83 -11.78 -24.00
C ARG A 252 3.26 -10.70 -24.98
N TYR A 253 4.34 -10.91 -25.72
CA TYR A 253 4.93 -9.93 -26.65
C TYR A 253 5.39 -8.62 -25.99
N LEU A 254 5.63 -8.63 -24.67
CA LEU A 254 6.17 -7.49 -23.92
C LEU A 254 7.70 -7.53 -23.97
N ASN A 255 8.27 -7.50 -25.17
CA ASN A 255 9.68 -7.81 -25.41
C ASN A 255 10.62 -6.83 -24.69
N ASP A 256 10.32 -5.54 -24.72
CA ASP A 256 11.20 -4.54 -24.08
C ASP A 256 11.17 -4.68 -22.55
N ALA A 257 10.01 -5.04 -21.98
CA ALA A 257 9.91 -5.36 -20.56
C ALA A 257 10.69 -6.63 -20.20
N SER A 258 10.64 -7.66 -21.05
CA SER A 258 11.45 -8.88 -20.88
C SER A 258 12.94 -8.57 -20.93
N ILE A 259 13.38 -7.70 -21.84
CA ILE A 259 14.78 -7.30 -21.99
C ILE A 259 15.22 -6.47 -20.78
N ALA A 260 14.44 -5.48 -20.37
CA ALA A 260 14.73 -4.66 -19.20
C ALA A 260 14.87 -5.51 -17.93
N ALA A 261 13.93 -6.44 -17.69
CA ALA A 261 14.00 -7.34 -16.54
C ALA A 261 15.20 -8.30 -16.60
N LYS A 262 15.61 -8.73 -17.81
CA LYS A 262 16.80 -9.56 -17.97
C LYS A 262 18.08 -8.78 -17.65
N ILE A 263 18.20 -7.55 -18.14
CA ILE A 263 19.33 -6.66 -17.84
C ILE A 263 19.40 -6.39 -16.33
N ALA A 264 18.27 -6.09 -15.70
CA ALA A 264 18.19 -5.94 -14.25
C ALA A 264 18.63 -7.22 -13.52
N LEU A 265 18.19 -8.39 -13.98
CA LEU A 265 18.56 -9.67 -13.38
C LEU A 265 20.08 -9.94 -13.49
N GLU A 266 20.70 -9.54 -14.60
CA GLU A 266 22.14 -9.68 -14.80
C GLU A 266 22.97 -8.92 -13.75
N SER A 267 22.40 -7.87 -13.14
CA SER A 267 23.06 -7.16 -12.02
C SER A 267 23.22 -8.01 -10.76
N PHE A 268 22.48 -9.13 -10.64
CA PHE A 268 22.56 -10.06 -9.52
C PHE A 268 23.36 -11.34 -9.86
N ASN A 269 23.85 -11.51 -11.10
CA ASN A 269 24.54 -12.75 -11.53
C ASN A 269 25.92 -12.94 -10.87
N GLU A 270 26.50 -11.91 -10.27
CA GLU A 270 27.76 -12.00 -9.52
C GLU A 270 27.57 -12.56 -8.11
N LEU A 271 26.31 -12.74 -7.68
CA LEU A 271 25.96 -13.22 -6.37
C LEU A 271 25.88 -14.75 -6.36
N ASP A 272 26.60 -15.38 -5.44
CA ASP A 272 26.30 -16.74 -4.97
C ASP A 272 24.99 -16.66 -4.17
N ILE A 273 23.86 -16.40 -4.85
CA ILE A 273 22.53 -16.40 -4.23
C ILE A 273 22.27 -17.84 -3.80
N ILE A 274 22.55 -18.12 -2.53
CA ILE A 274 22.31 -19.42 -1.96
C ILE A 274 20.79 -19.56 -1.88
N ASN A 275 20.24 -20.33 -2.82
CA ASN A 275 18.85 -20.75 -2.79
C ASN A 275 18.67 -21.78 -1.67
N ASP A 276 18.75 -21.32 -0.43
CA ASP A 276 18.58 -22.16 0.75
C ASP A 276 17.12 -22.21 1.18
N GLU A 277 16.74 -23.36 1.73
CA GLU A 277 15.37 -23.64 2.15
C GLU A 277 14.90 -22.65 3.25
N ALA A 278 15.83 -22.03 3.97
CA ALA A 278 15.55 -21.09 5.04
C ALA A 278 15.03 -19.75 4.50
N ASN A 279 15.69 -19.17 3.50
CA ASN A 279 15.28 -17.93 2.86
C ASN A 279 13.91 -18.09 2.17
N ILE A 280 13.67 -19.22 1.49
CA ILE A 280 12.35 -19.50 0.89
C ILE A 280 11.25 -19.53 1.95
N LYS A 281 11.46 -20.25 3.06
CA LYS A 281 10.48 -20.31 4.16
C LYS A 281 10.22 -18.94 4.78
N LYS A 282 11.25 -18.10 4.93
CA LYS A 282 11.12 -16.72 5.44
C LYS A 282 10.26 -15.87 4.51
N ILE A 283 10.51 -15.92 3.20
CA ILE A 283 9.71 -15.19 2.20
C ILE A 283 8.24 -15.65 2.23
N GLU A 284 7.98 -16.95 2.34
CA GLU A 284 6.62 -17.48 2.46
C GLU A 284 5.92 -17.02 3.75
N ALA A 285 6.62 -17.01 4.89
CA ALA A 285 6.09 -16.53 6.15
C ALA A 285 5.74 -15.03 6.11
N ILE A 286 6.58 -14.22 5.47
CA ILE A 286 6.33 -12.79 5.25
C ILE A 286 5.09 -12.60 4.36
N ARG A 287 4.99 -13.36 3.26
CA ARG A 287 3.83 -13.34 2.37
C ARG A 287 2.53 -13.67 3.10
N GLU A 288 2.53 -14.69 3.97
CA GLU A 288 1.35 -15.04 4.77
C GLU A 288 1.02 -13.98 5.82
N THR A 289 2.03 -13.40 6.47
CA THR A 289 1.84 -12.27 7.40
C THR A 289 1.19 -11.07 6.71
N MET A 290 1.67 -10.71 5.51
CA MET A 290 1.08 -9.63 4.71
C MET A 290 -0.36 -9.94 4.31
N ARG A 291 -0.66 -11.19 3.94
CA ARG A 291 -2.02 -11.63 3.63
C ARG A 291 -2.93 -11.52 4.83
N ALA A 292 -2.49 -11.96 6.00
CA ALA A 292 -3.26 -11.87 7.25
C ALA A 292 -3.58 -10.41 7.60
N LEU A 293 -2.56 -9.54 7.60
CA LEU A 293 -2.72 -8.10 7.86
C LEU A 293 -3.73 -7.45 6.89
N TRP A 294 -3.71 -7.85 5.62
CA TRP A 294 -4.65 -7.33 4.63
C TRP A 294 -6.06 -7.90 4.75
N VAL A 295 -6.22 -9.16 5.16
CA VAL A 295 -7.56 -9.76 5.38
C VAL A 295 -8.27 -9.05 6.54
N ASP A 296 -7.55 -8.74 7.60
CA ASP A 296 -8.08 -8.02 8.76
C ASP A 296 -8.45 -6.56 8.44
N SER A 297 -8.03 -6.04 7.28
CA SER A 297 -8.36 -4.70 6.81
C SER A 297 -9.55 -4.63 5.86
N LYS A 298 -10.01 -5.75 5.29
CA LYS A 298 -11.10 -5.80 4.30
C LYS A 298 -12.47 -5.49 4.88
#